data_AF-A0A7Y7UTZ7-F1
#
_entry.id   AF-A0A7Y7UTZ7-F1
#
_cell.length_a   1.000
_cell.length_b   1.000
_cell.length_c   1.000
_cell.angle_alpha   90.00
_cell.angle_beta   90.00
_cell.angle_gamma   90.00
#
_symmetry.space_group_name_H-M   'P 1'
#
loop_
_entity.id
_entity.type
_entity.pdbx_description
1 polymer ?
#
loop_
_entity_poly.entity_id
_entity_poly.type
_entity_poly.pdbx_seq_one_letter_code
_entity_poly.pdbx_strand_id
1 'polypeptide(L)'
;LREVAETLELHESTISRAIKGKYVQTPYGLYEMKTFFSAKAESSGDGGASNYAVKAHLEALVGKEDKKKPFSDQKLADLLHEQYDIRISRRTVAKYRDQLNIPPSSARKRYS
;
A
#
# COMPACT_ATOMS: atom_id res chain seq x y z
N LEU A 1 -14.26 4.48 -1.45
CA LEU A 1 -15.73 4.28 -1.26
C LEU A 1 -16.47 5.63 -1.34
N ARG A 2 -15.98 6.65 -0.62
CA ARG A 2 -16.46 8.04 -0.67
C ARG A 2 -16.65 8.63 -2.08
N GLU A 3 -15.68 8.48 -2.99
CA GLU A 3 -15.80 9.04 -4.36
C GLU A 3 -16.98 8.45 -5.16
N VAL A 4 -17.25 7.15 -4.99
CA VAL A 4 -18.37 6.48 -5.66
C VAL A 4 -19.70 6.84 -4.99
N ALA A 5 -19.69 7.02 -3.66
CA ALA A 5 -20.82 7.56 -2.89
C ALA A 5 -21.20 8.97 -3.35
N GLU A 6 -20.21 9.85 -3.54
CA GLU A 6 -20.42 11.22 -4.02
C GLU A 6 -20.92 11.24 -5.48
N THR A 7 -20.35 10.40 -6.36
CA THR A 7 -20.77 10.34 -7.78
C THR A 7 -22.19 9.80 -7.96
N LEU A 8 -22.59 8.83 -7.12
CA LEU A 8 -23.90 8.20 -7.20
C LEU A 8 -24.94 8.88 -6.29
N GLU A 9 -24.57 9.92 -5.55
CA GLU A 9 -25.39 10.56 -4.52
C GLU A 9 -25.95 9.56 -3.48
N LEU A 10 -25.21 8.49 -3.21
CA LEU A 10 -25.59 7.42 -2.28
C LEU A 10 -24.73 7.45 -1.04
N HIS A 11 -25.32 7.13 0.11
CA HIS A 11 -24.55 6.99 1.35
C HIS A 11 -23.59 5.80 1.28
N GLU A 12 -22.41 5.93 1.90
CA GLU A 12 -21.37 4.88 1.91
C GLU A 12 -21.89 3.53 2.45
N SER A 13 -22.81 3.57 3.43
CA SER A 13 -23.45 2.37 3.98
C SER A 13 -24.31 1.63 2.95
N THR A 14 -24.93 2.33 2.00
CA THR A 14 -25.71 1.73 0.91
C THR A 14 -24.81 0.99 -0.06
N ILE A 15 -23.70 1.61 -0.46
CA ILE A 15 -22.71 0.98 -1.35
C ILE A 15 -22.03 -0.21 -0.66
N SER A 16 -21.63 -0.05 0.60
CA SER A 16 -21.02 -1.12 1.40
C SER A 16 -21.92 -2.35 1.50
N ARG A 17 -23.23 -2.17 1.66
CA ARG A 17 -24.23 -3.26 1.62
C ARG A 17 -24.35 -3.87 0.23
N ALA A 18 -24.41 -3.05 -0.81
CA ALA A 18 -24.55 -3.52 -2.20
C ALA A 18 -23.39 -4.40 -2.66
N ILE A 19 -22.16 -4.10 -2.21
CA ILE A 19 -20.96 -4.85 -2.61
C ILE A 19 -20.64 -6.04 -1.71
N LYS A 20 -21.29 -6.17 -0.55
CA LYS A 20 -21.02 -7.23 0.41
C LYS A 20 -21.41 -8.60 -0.16
N GLY A 21 -20.46 -9.55 -0.15
CA GLY A 21 -20.69 -10.90 -0.67
C GLY A 21 -20.76 -10.97 -2.21
N LYS A 22 -20.38 -9.91 -2.92
CA LYS A 22 -20.18 -9.94 -4.37
C LYS A 22 -18.71 -10.21 -4.69
N TYR A 23 -18.48 -10.98 -5.73
CA TYR A 23 -17.16 -11.34 -6.21
C TYR A 23 -17.01 -10.91 -7.66
N VAL A 24 -15.82 -10.49 -8.03
CA VAL A 24 -15.45 -10.07 -9.38
C VAL A 24 -14.47 -11.08 -9.94
N GLN A 25 -14.85 -11.70 -11.05
CA GLN A 25 -13.93 -12.55 -11.80
C GLN A 25 -13.06 -11.68 -12.69
N THR A 26 -11.75 -11.80 -12.52
CA THR A 26 -10.73 -11.13 -13.33
C THR A 26 -9.90 -12.18 -14.06
N PRO A 27 -9.16 -11.81 -15.12
CA PRO A 27 -8.22 -12.72 -15.78
C PRO A 27 -7.16 -13.32 -14.83
N TYR A 28 -6.91 -12.68 -13.68
CA TYR A 28 -5.93 -13.09 -12.68
C TYR A 28 -6.53 -13.86 -11.49
N GLY A 29 -7.86 -14.03 -11.45
CA GLY A 29 -8.55 -14.75 -10.37
C GLY A 29 -9.86 -14.11 -9.91
N LEU A 30 -10.49 -14.74 -8.92
CA LEU A 30 -11.74 -14.29 -8.30
C LEU A 30 -11.43 -13.49 -7.03
N TYR A 31 -11.90 -12.24 -6.97
CA TYR A 31 -11.64 -11.34 -5.85
C TYR A 31 -12.95 -10.83 -5.25
N GLU A 32 -12.98 -10.65 -3.92
CA GLU A 32 -14.13 -10.03 -3.25
C GLU A 32 -14.24 -8.56 -3.67
N MET A 33 -15.42 -8.10 -4.08
CA MET A 33 -15.61 -6.75 -4.63
C MET A 33 -15.17 -5.65 -3.64
N LYS A 34 -15.30 -5.90 -2.33
CA LYS A 34 -14.85 -5.02 -1.25
C LYS A 34 -13.36 -4.66 -1.31
N THR A 35 -12.49 -5.54 -1.81
CA THR A 35 -11.04 -5.30 -1.84
C THR A 35 -10.66 -4.13 -2.73
N PHE A 36 -11.47 -3.82 -3.74
CA PHE A 36 -11.25 -2.70 -4.66
C PHE A 36 -11.65 -1.34 -4.07
N PHE A 37 -12.44 -1.32 -3.00
CA PHE A 37 -12.93 -0.08 -2.38
C PHE A 37 -12.22 0.28 -1.08
N SER A 38 -11.05 -0.33 -0.80
CA SER A 38 -10.26 -0.04 0.40
C SER A 38 -10.06 1.47 0.53
N ALA A 39 -10.35 2.02 1.72
CA ALA A 39 -10.15 3.42 2.03
C ALA A 39 -8.75 3.84 1.56
N LYS A 40 -8.69 4.87 0.70
CA LYS A 40 -7.45 5.56 0.39
C LYS A 40 -6.77 5.80 1.73
N ALA A 41 -5.52 5.35 1.88
CA ALA A 41 -4.70 5.91 2.94
C ALA A 41 -4.76 7.41 2.71
N GLU A 42 -5.33 8.17 3.66
CA GLU A 42 -5.28 9.62 3.63
C GLU A 42 -3.82 10.02 3.80
N SER A 43 -3.08 10.00 2.70
CA SER A 43 -1.86 10.77 2.54
C SER A 43 -2.23 11.96 1.67
N SER A 44 -2.30 13.12 2.30
CA SER A 44 -2.31 14.41 1.65
C SER A 44 -1.17 14.47 0.62
N GLY A 45 -1.52 14.37 -0.65
CA GLY A 45 -0.57 14.34 -1.76
C GLY A 45 -1.01 13.33 -2.81
N ASP A 46 -1.46 13.88 -3.94
CA ASP A 46 -1.73 13.21 -5.21
C ASP A 46 -0.84 11.96 -5.42
N GLY A 47 -1.47 10.79 -5.49
CA GLY A 47 -0.77 9.49 -5.44
C GLY A 47 -1.57 8.39 -4.75
N GLY A 48 -2.79 8.10 -5.24
CA GLY A 48 -3.77 7.17 -4.66
C GLY A 48 -3.41 5.68 -4.75
N ALA A 49 -2.24 5.27 -4.24
CA ALA A 49 -1.88 3.86 -4.16
C ALA A 49 -2.61 3.16 -3.00
N SER A 50 -3.19 1.99 -3.29
CA SER A 50 -3.82 1.14 -2.27
C SER A 50 -2.78 0.60 -1.28
N ASN A 51 -3.17 0.37 -0.02
CA ASN A 51 -2.29 -0.18 1.02
C ASN A 51 -1.59 -1.48 0.59
N TYR A 52 -2.26 -2.29 -0.24
CA TYR A 52 -1.70 -3.51 -0.81
C TYR A 52 -0.59 -3.22 -1.82
N ALA A 53 -0.81 -2.29 -2.75
CA ALA A 53 0.20 -1.87 -3.72
C ALA A 53 1.45 -1.31 -3.02
N VAL A 54 1.27 -0.44 -2.02
CA VAL A 54 2.39 0.11 -1.24
C VAL A 54 3.25 -0.98 -0.61
N LYS A 55 2.61 -2.00 -0.02
CA LYS A 55 3.30 -3.14 0.59
C LYS A 55 4.07 -3.97 -0.44
N ALA A 56 3.45 -4.27 -1.58
CA ALA A 56 4.10 -5.01 -2.66
C ALA A 56 5.33 -4.26 -3.21
N HIS A 57 5.23 -2.94 -3.38
CA HIS A 57 6.37 -2.11 -3.78
C HIS A 57 7.47 -2.08 -2.71
N LEU A 58 7.10 -2.02 -1.42
CA LEU A 58 8.06 -2.06 -0.32
C LEU A 58 8.86 -3.37 -0.32
N GLU A 59 8.19 -4.52 -0.47
CA GLU A 59 8.85 -5.82 -0.58
C GLU A 59 9.79 -5.89 -1.78
N ALA A 60 9.36 -5.39 -2.94
CA ALA A 60 10.19 -5.36 -4.15
C ALA A 60 11.44 -4.49 -3.99
N LEU A 61 11.32 -3.33 -3.33
CA LEU A 61 12.45 -2.42 -3.05
C LEU A 61 13.45 -3.05 -2.07
N VAL A 62 12.95 -3.67 -0.99
CA VAL A 62 13.81 -4.37 -0.03
C VAL A 62 14.46 -5.61 -0.67
N GLY A 63 13.75 -6.31 -1.55
CA GLY A 63 14.30 -7.47 -2.27
C GLY A 63 15.46 -7.11 -3.22
N LYS A 64 15.48 -5.88 -3.74
CA LYS A 64 16.53 -5.35 -4.62
C LYS A 64 17.63 -4.57 -3.88
N GLU A 65 17.55 -4.46 -2.56
CA GLU A 65 18.51 -3.65 -1.79
C GLU A 65 19.89 -4.30 -1.72
N ASP A 66 20.94 -3.47 -1.63
CA ASP A 66 22.28 -3.95 -1.31
C ASP A 66 22.34 -4.35 0.17
N LYS A 67 22.60 -5.62 0.45
CA LYS A 67 22.70 -6.17 1.81
C LYS A 67 23.85 -5.55 2.63
N LYS A 68 24.85 -4.94 1.98
CA LYS A 68 25.93 -4.19 2.66
C LYS A 68 25.46 -2.81 3.12
N LYS A 69 24.47 -2.23 2.42
CA LYS A 69 23.91 -0.91 2.70
C LYS A 69 22.38 -0.92 2.53
N PRO A 70 21.65 -1.60 3.44
CA PRO A 70 20.19 -1.71 3.35
C PRO A 70 19.53 -0.34 3.42
N PHE A 71 18.37 -0.20 2.77
CA PHE A 71 17.64 1.06 2.73
C PHE A 71 17.02 1.38 4.10
N SER A 72 17.21 2.62 4.56
CA SER A 72 16.50 3.11 5.75
C SER A 72 15.02 3.32 5.44
N ASP A 73 14.17 3.34 6.47
CA ASP A 73 12.73 3.62 6.28
C ASP A 73 12.50 4.98 5.60
N GLN A 74 13.39 5.96 5.82
CA GLN A 74 13.33 7.24 5.11
C GLN A 74 13.65 7.07 3.64
N LYS A 75 14.73 6.34 3.30
CA LYS A 75 15.10 6.12 1.90
C LYS A 75 14.04 5.31 1.15
N LEU A 76 13.37 4.38 1.82
CA LEU A 76 12.24 3.65 1.25
C LEU A 76 11.04 4.57 0.97
N ALA A 77 10.74 5.52 1.86
CA ALA A 77 9.72 6.55 1.60
C ALA A 77 10.07 7.40 0.38
N ASP A 78 11.33 7.84 0.29
CA ASP A 78 11.81 8.66 -0.82
C ASP A 78 11.74 7.88 -2.14
N LEU A 79 12.17 6.61 -2.15
CA LEU A 79 12.10 5.74 -3.34
C LEU A 79 10.66 5.45 -3.78
N LEU A 80 9.74 5.31 -2.83
CA LEU A 80 8.31 5.13 -3.13
C LEU A 80 7.73 6.38 -3.78
N HIS A 81 8.17 7.56 -3.35
CA HIS A 81 7.80 8.82 -3.99
C HIS A 81 8.45 8.96 -5.38
N GLU A 82 9.76 8.72 -5.50
CA GLU A 82 10.51 8.87 -6.75
C GLU A 82 10.05 7.89 -7.85
N GLN A 83 9.76 6.63 -7.51
CA GLN A 83 9.46 5.59 -8.50
C GLN A 83 7.97 5.40 -8.78
N TYR A 84 7.10 5.65 -7.79
CA TYR A 84 5.68 5.30 -7.87
C TYR A 84 4.75 6.47 -7.55
N ASP A 85 5.30 7.67 -7.30
CA ASP A 85 4.59 8.87 -6.84
C ASP A 85 3.76 8.62 -5.57
N ILE A 86 4.26 7.74 -4.70
CA ILE A 86 3.59 7.37 -3.44
C ILE A 86 4.19 8.21 -2.30
N ARG A 87 3.45 9.21 -1.85
CA ARG A 87 3.86 10.07 -0.73
C ARG A 87 3.43 9.48 0.61
N ILE A 88 4.34 8.78 1.28
CA ILE A 88 4.07 8.24 2.61
C ILE A 88 5.14 8.67 3.62
N SER A 89 4.72 8.79 4.88
CA SER A 89 5.65 9.13 5.96
C SER A 89 6.58 7.96 6.31
N ARG A 90 7.76 8.26 6.84
CA ARG A 90 8.67 7.26 7.43
C ARG A 90 7.97 6.35 8.45
N ARG A 91 7.05 6.91 9.26
CA ARG A 91 6.28 6.14 10.26
C ARG A 91 5.34 5.14 9.59
N THR A 92 4.72 5.53 8.48
CA THR A 92 3.86 4.66 7.66
C THR A 92 4.67 3.52 7.04
N VAL A 93 5.86 3.83 6.52
CA VAL A 93 6.81 2.81 6.03
C VAL A 93 7.17 1.82 7.13
N ALA A 94 7.57 2.30 8.32
CA ALA A 94 7.92 1.43 9.43
C ALA A 94 6.75 0.51 9.83
N LYS A 95 5.53 1.05 9.92
CA LYS A 95 4.31 0.27 10.20
C LYS A 95 4.08 -0.83 9.16
N TYR A 96 4.20 -0.52 7.86
CA TYR A 96 4.02 -1.53 6.82
C TYR A 96 5.17 -2.54 6.76
N ARG A 97 6.39 -2.11 7.02
CA ARG A 97 7.56 -2.98 7.16
C ARG A 97 7.36 -4.02 8.26
N ASP A 98 6.87 -3.59 9.43
CA ASP A 98 6.59 -4.48 10.55
C ASP A 98 5.45 -5.46 10.22
N GLN A 99 4.40 -5.02 9.52
CA GLN A 99 3.33 -5.91 9.05
C GLN A 99 3.80 -6.95 8.03
N LEU A 100 4.89 -6.68 7.32
CA LEU A 100 5.53 -7.58 6.35
C LEU A 100 6.65 -8.42 6.99
N ASN A 101 6.85 -8.35 8.31
CA ASN A 101 7.92 -9.03 9.03
C ASN A 101 9.33 -8.73 8.50
N ILE A 102 9.52 -7.57 7.87
CA ILE A 102 10.83 -7.13 7.38
C ILE A 102 11.56 -6.49 8.56
N PRO A 103 12.75 -6.96 8.98
CA PRO A 103 13.46 -6.34 10.11
C PRO A 103 13.99 -4.94 9.75
N PRO A 104 14.31 -4.09 10.73
CA PRO A 104 14.83 -2.74 10.49
C PRO A 104 16.16 -2.78 9.73
N SER A 105 16.51 -1.67 9.07
CA SER A 105 17.71 -1.59 8.21
C SER A 105 19.00 -1.96 8.96
N SER A 106 19.12 -1.65 10.25
CA SER A 106 20.25 -2.04 11.10
C SER A 106 20.43 -3.55 11.21
N ALA A 107 19.32 -4.30 11.30
CA ALA A 107 19.32 -5.76 11.40
C ALA A 107 19.45 -6.46 10.03
N ARG A 108 19.17 -5.75 8.93
CA ARG A 108 19.35 -6.28 7.56
C ARG A 108 20.79 -6.16 7.05
N LYS A 109 21.61 -5.32 7.68
CA LYS A 109 22.98 -5.06 7.25
C LYS A 109 23.84 -6.30 7.50
N ARG A 110 24.41 -6.86 6.43
CA ARG A 110 25.38 -7.97 6.51
C ARG A 110 26.80 -7.41 6.45
N TYR A 111 27.58 -7.67 7.49
CA TYR A 111 29.02 -7.46 7.48
C TYR A 111 29.65 -8.72 6.86
N SER A 112 29.93 -8.67 5.56
CA SER A 112 30.72 -9.68 4.84
C SER A 112 31.78 -9.01 3.99
#